data_AF-A0A8B6CM26-F1
#
_entry.id   AF-A0A8B6CM26-F1
#
_cell.length_a   1.000
_cell.length_b   1.000
_cell.length_c   1.000
_cell.angle_alpha   90.00
_cell.angle_beta   90.00
_cell.angle_gamma   90.00
#
_symmetry.space_group_name_H-M   'P 1'
#
loop_
_entity.id
_entity.type
_entity.pdbx_description
1 polymer ?
#
loop_
_entity_poly.entity_id
_entity_poly.type
_entity_poly.pdbx_seq_one_letter_code
_entity_poly.pdbx_strand_id
1 'polypeptide(L)'
;IAANWKTADITDRQRAILEFADQLCHCKPLTDDNFEKLYEFGLTKDDAWDIGSVVALFALSNRMAFLTNMKPNEEFHLIGRVKREQNES
;
A
#
# COMPACT_ATOMS: atom_id res chain seq x y z
N ILE A 1 -8.61 -14.14 -0.38
CA ILE A 1 -8.09 -12.75 -0.54
C ILE A 1 -7.58 -12.33 0.82
N ALA A 2 -6.27 -12.37 1.04
CA ALA A 2 -5.70 -11.94 2.32
C ALA A 2 -5.72 -10.41 2.36
N ALA A 3 -6.74 -9.82 2.99
CA ALA A 3 -6.80 -8.38 3.27
C ALA A 3 -5.83 -7.95 4.39
N ASN A 4 -5.13 -8.92 5.00
CA ASN A 4 -4.15 -8.68 6.04
C ASN A 4 -2.74 -8.88 5.47
N TRP A 5 -2.03 -7.78 5.27
CA TRP A 5 -0.65 -7.79 4.78
C TRP A 5 0.32 -8.50 5.74
N LYS A 6 -0.02 -8.62 7.03
CA LYS A 6 0.82 -9.31 8.02
C LYS A 6 0.91 -10.83 7.81
N THR A 7 -0.04 -11.41 7.08
CA THR A 7 -0.06 -12.84 6.75
C THR A 7 0.17 -13.10 5.26
N ALA A 8 0.51 -12.05 4.50
CA ALA A 8 0.81 -12.19 3.08
C ALA A 8 2.24 -12.72 2.89
N ASP A 9 2.45 -13.49 1.83
CA ASP A 9 3.77 -13.93 1.41
C ASP A 9 4.48 -12.75 0.72
N ILE A 10 5.19 -11.95 1.51
CA ILE A 10 5.88 -10.72 1.10
C ILE A 10 7.31 -10.73 1.61
N THR A 11 8.21 -10.07 0.87
CA THR A 11 9.61 -9.94 1.27
C THR A 11 9.77 -9.00 2.46
N ASP A 12 10.89 -9.10 3.18
CA ASP A 12 11.16 -8.22 4.32
C ASP A 12 11.19 -6.74 3.91
N ARG A 13 11.70 -6.45 2.71
CA ARG A 13 11.63 -5.10 2.10
C ARG A 13 10.20 -4.62 1.94
N GLN A 14 9.29 -5.47 1.43
CA GLN A 14 7.88 -5.10 1.30
C GLN A 14 7.21 -4.93 2.66
N ARG A 15 7.60 -5.72 3.66
CA ARG A 15 7.11 -5.57 5.03
C ARG A 15 7.51 -4.22 5.63
N ALA A 16 8.77 -3.79 5.48
CA ALA A 16 9.23 -2.49 5.95
C ALA A 16 8.44 -1.33 5.32
N ILE A 17 8.16 -1.40 4.01
CA ILE A 17 7.33 -0.42 3.31
C ILE A 17 5.91 -0.38 3.89
N LEU A 18 5.29 -1.54 4.14
CA LEU A 18 3.94 -1.63 4.66
C LEU A 18 3.82 -1.18 6.11
N GLU A 19 4.84 -1.41 6.94
CA GLU A 19 4.92 -0.90 8.31
C GLU A 19 4.97 0.64 8.34
N PHE A 20 5.84 1.22 7.52
CA PHE A 20 5.92 2.68 7.35
C PHE A 20 4.59 3.26 6.87
N ALA A 21 3.98 2.63 5.86
CA ALA A 21 2.70 3.04 5.30
C ALA A 21 1.54 2.94 6.32
N ASP A 22 1.48 1.87 7.12
CA ASP A 22 0.47 1.68 8.15
C ASP A 22 0.57 2.77 9.22
N GLN A 23 1.77 3.11 9.67
CA GLN A 23 1.99 4.15 10.66
C GLN A 23 1.52 5.53 10.14
N LEU A 24 1.89 5.87 8.91
CA LEU A 24 1.50 7.12 8.27
C LEU A 24 -0.01 7.20 8.01
N CYS A 25 -0.64 6.12 7.56
CA CYS A 25 -2.08 6.05 7.31
C CYS A 25 -2.91 6.37 8.57
N HIS A 26 -2.42 5.91 9.74
CA HIS A 26 -3.04 6.19 11.05
C HIS A 26 -2.64 7.54 11.66
N CYS A 27 -1.94 8.39 10.91
CA CYS A 27 -1.44 9.69 11.39
C CYS A 27 -0.60 9.57 12.68
N LYS A 28 0.11 8.45 12.87
CA LYS A 28 1.05 8.29 13.98
C LYS A 28 2.36 9.01 13.65
N PRO A 29 3.05 9.61 14.64
CA PRO A 29 4.35 10.25 14.41
C PRO A 29 5.33 9.27 13.80
N LEU A 30 6.04 9.70 12.75
CA LEU A 30 7.17 8.94 12.21
C LEU A 30 8.43 9.30 13.01
N THR A 31 9.21 8.29 13.38
CA THR A 31 10.51 8.43 14.07
C THR A 31 11.65 8.09 13.10
N ASP A 32 12.87 8.44 13.46
CA ASP A 32 14.06 8.14 12.65
C ASP A 32 14.21 6.62 12.41
N ASP A 33 13.89 5.78 13.41
CA ASP A 33 13.86 4.31 13.30
C ASP A 33 12.99 3.81 12.14
N ASN A 34 11.89 4.51 11.82
CA ASN A 34 11.03 4.12 10.69
C ASN A 34 11.74 4.33 9.35
N PHE A 35 12.55 5.38 9.24
CA PHE A 35 13.33 5.65 8.03
C PHE A 35 14.56 4.74 7.96
N GLU A 36 15.23 4.49 9.08
CA GLU A 36 16.37 3.57 9.17
C GLU A 36 16.00 2.17 8.67
N LYS A 37 14.84 1.63 9.09
CA LYS A 37 14.32 0.35 8.59
C LYS A 37 14.13 0.31 7.07
N LEU A 38 13.73 1.42 6.45
CA LEU A 38 13.63 1.48 4.99
C LEU A 38 15.04 1.44 4.36
N TYR A 39 15.99 2.18 4.94
CA TYR A 39 17.36 2.28 4.46
C TYR A 39 18.12 0.96 4.55
N GLU A 40 17.86 0.14 5.57
CA GLU A 40 18.41 -1.23 5.68
C GLU A 40 18.08 -2.10 4.47
N PHE A 41 16.94 -1.86 3.81
CA PHE A 41 16.54 -2.56 2.58
C PHE A 41 16.88 -1.78 1.30
N GLY A 42 17.81 -0.83 1.37
CA GLY A 42 18.32 -0.06 0.24
C GLY A 42 17.34 0.96 -0.33
N LEU A 43 16.27 1.30 0.41
CA LEU A 43 15.43 2.44 0.06
C LEU A 43 16.14 3.74 0.42
N THR A 44 15.80 4.80 -0.29
CA THR A 44 16.32 6.13 -0.07
C THR A 44 15.29 7.02 0.62
N LYS A 45 15.72 8.22 1.02
CA LYS A 45 14.80 9.25 1.52
C LYS A 45 13.75 9.63 0.48
N ASP A 46 14.12 9.65 -0.81
CA ASP A 46 13.20 9.96 -1.91
C ASP A 46 12.17 8.84 -2.08
N ASP A 47 12.58 7.57 -1.94
CA ASP A 47 11.62 6.46 -1.93
C ASP A 47 10.63 6.57 -0.76
N ALA A 48 11.09 7.01 0.42
CA ALA A 48 10.20 7.24 1.56
C ALA A 48 9.20 8.38 1.30
N TRP A 49 9.61 9.42 0.56
CA TRP A 49 8.71 10.48 0.08
C TRP A 49 7.68 9.95 -0.91
N ASP A 50 8.07 9.08 -1.83
CA ASP A 50 7.15 8.46 -2.80
C ASP A 50 6.12 7.57 -2.11
N ILE A 51 6.57 6.72 -1.18
CA ILE A 51 5.70 5.88 -0.34
C ILE A 51 4.71 6.78 0.42
N GLY A 52 5.23 7.84 1.06
CA GLY A 52 4.41 8.77 1.83
C GLY A 52 3.35 9.48 0.98
N SER A 53 3.71 9.88 -0.23
CA SER A 53 2.81 10.54 -1.19
C SER A 53 1.67 9.62 -1.64
N VAL A 54 1.99 8.36 -1.96
CA VAL A 54 0.97 7.35 -2.31
C VAL A 54 0.03 7.11 -1.12
N VAL A 55 0.58 6.91 0.08
CA VAL A 55 -0.23 6.70 1.29
C VAL A 55 -1.15 7.88 1.56
N ALA A 56 -0.65 9.11 1.47
CA ALA A 56 -1.44 10.31 1.70
C ALA A 56 -2.59 10.44 0.69
N LEU A 57 -2.31 10.21 -0.61
CA LEU A 57 -3.31 10.27 -1.67
C LEU A 57 -4.45 9.27 -1.44
N PHE A 58 -4.11 8.02 -1.16
CA PHE A 58 -5.12 6.98 -0.92
C PHE A 58 -5.84 7.18 0.41
N ALA A 59 -5.19 7.70 1.45
CA ALA A 59 -5.85 8.03 2.69
C ALA A 59 -6.87 9.18 2.50
N LEU A 60 -6.58 10.18 1.66
CA LEU A 60 -7.56 11.19 1.26
C LEU A 60 -8.70 10.57 0.45
N SER A 61 -8.38 9.77 -0.57
CA SER A 61 -9.36 9.09 -1.42
C SER A 61 -10.34 8.24 -0.60
N ASN A 62 -9.84 7.46 0.36
CA ASN A 62 -10.64 6.64 1.26
C ASN A 62 -11.58 7.49 2.13
N ARG A 63 -11.10 8.63 2.64
CA ARG A 63 -11.94 9.58 3.40
C ARG A 63 -13.04 10.18 2.53
N MET A 64 -12.75 10.54 1.30
CA MET A 64 -13.74 11.07 0.35
C MET A 64 -14.78 10.03 -0.05
N ALA A 65 -14.35 8.79 -0.33
CA ALA A 65 -15.23 7.68 -0.63
C ALA A 65 -16.19 7.39 0.54
N PHE A 66 -15.67 7.39 1.78
CA PHE A 66 -16.48 7.24 2.98
C PHE A 66 -17.47 8.38 3.16
N LEU A 67 -17.02 9.63 3.02
CA LEU A 67 -17.86 10.83 3.16
C LEU A 67 -19.03 10.85 2.17
N THR A 68 -18.81 10.39 0.94
CA THR A 68 -19.80 10.41 -0.14
C THR A 68 -20.63 9.13 -0.24
N ASN A 69 -20.37 8.13 0.62
CA ASN A 69 -20.93 6.79 0.51
C ASN A 69 -20.75 6.19 -0.91
N MET A 70 -19.57 6.41 -1.49
CA MET A 70 -19.24 5.97 -2.85
C MET A 70 -19.23 4.44 -2.91
N LYS A 71 -19.97 3.86 -3.86
CA LYS A 71 -19.94 2.42 -4.15
C LYS A 71 -18.89 2.13 -5.23
N PRO A 72 -18.02 1.12 -5.05
CA PRO A 72 -17.11 0.71 -6.10
C PRO A 72 -17.89 0.19 -7.32
N ASN A 73 -17.39 0.44 -8.54
CA ASN A 73 -18.02 -0.05 -9.76
C ASN A 73 -18.02 -1.59 -9.80
N GLU A 74 -19.12 -2.19 -10.25
CA GLU A 74 -19.31 -3.65 -10.25
C GLU A 74 -18.22 -4.41 -11.03
N GLU A 75 -17.64 -3.79 -12.06
CA GLU A 75 -16.56 -4.35 -12.89
C GLU A 75 -15.28 -4.66 -12.09
N PHE A 76 -15.01 -3.93 -10.99
CA PHE A 76 -13.84 -4.20 -10.14
C PHE A 76 -13.93 -5.54 -9.41
N HIS A 77 -15.12 -6.13 -9.26
CA HIS A 77 -15.24 -7.46 -8.68
C HIS A 77 -14.72 -8.57 -9.60
N LEU A 78 -14.61 -8.34 -10.90
CA LEU A 78 -14.20 -9.37 -11.87
C LEU A 78 -12.73 -9.25 -12.27
N ILE A 79 -12.11 -8.07 -12.11
CA ILE A 79 -10.71 -7.82 -12.45
C ILE A 79 -9.80 -8.61 -11.50
N GLY A 80 -8.93 -9.47 -12.06
CA GLY A 80 -7.90 -10.22 -11.34
C GLY A 80 -8.32 -11.56 -10.72
N ARG A 81 -9.57 -12.01 -10.94
CA ARG A 81 -10.05 -13.33 -10.46
C ARG A 81 -9.85 -14.47 -11.46
N VAL A 82 -9.57 -14.16 -12.72
CA VAL A 82 -9.27 -15.15 -13.78
C VAL A 82 -7.81 -14.93 -14.21
N LYS A 83 -6.97 -15.97 -14.12
CA LYS A 83 -5.61 -15.96 -14.70
C LYS A 83 -5.74 -15.65 -16.19
N ARG A 84 -5.06 -14.62 -16.69
CA ARG A 84 -4.93 -14.42 -18.14
C ARG A 84 -4.12 -15.60 -18.69
N GLU A 85 -4.75 -16.46 -19.48
CA GLU A 85 -4.02 -17.40 -20.32
C GLU A 85 -3.25 -16.59 -21.37
N GLN A 86 -1.93 -16.76 -21.38
CA GLN A 86 -1.06 -16.21 -22.40
C GLN A 86 -1.32 -16.98 -23.68
N ASN A 87 -2.10 -16.41 -24.61
CA ASN A 87 -2.08 -16.86 -26.00
C ASN A 87 -0.87 -16.21 -26.67
N GLU A 88 0.23 -16.95 -26.70
CA GLU A 88 1.33 -16.71 -27.65
C GLU A 88 0.82 -17.04 -29.07
N SER A 89 1.05 -16.11 -30.00
CA SER A 89 0.95 -16.30 -31.45
C SER A 89 2.27 -15.88 -32.08
#